data_AF-A0A3D2EVJ1-F1
#
_entry.id   AF-A0A3D2EVJ1-F1
#
_cell.length_a   1.000
_cell.length_b   1.000
_cell.length_c   1.000
_cell.angle_alpha   90.00
_cell.angle_beta   90.00
_cell.angle_gamma   90.00
#
_symmetry.space_group_name_H-M   'P 1'
#
loop_
_entity.id
_entity.type
_entity.pdbx_description
1 polymer ?
#
loop_
_entity_poly.entity_id
_entity_poly.type
_entity_poly.pdbx_seq_one_letter_code
_entity_poly.pdbx_strand_id
1 'polypeptide(L)'
;MFKPSILTTAICLAVSISGVAQAQTLNWARAGDSLTLDPHAQNEGPTHTLAHQIYEPLLHRDMAGQITPALATSWAALADNPNVWR
;
A
#
# COMPACT_ATOMS: atom_id res chain seq x y z
N MET A 1 30.08 32.14 -3.37
CA MET A 1 30.29 32.09 -1.91
C MET A 1 28.92 32.13 -1.24
N PHE A 2 28.41 30.98 -0.77
CA PHE A 2 27.09 30.92 -0.15
C PHE A 2 27.10 31.58 1.23
N LYS A 3 26.02 32.31 1.57
CA LYS A 3 25.89 32.97 2.88
C LYS A 3 25.71 31.92 3.98
N PRO A 4 26.40 32.02 5.13
CA PRO A 4 26.38 30.98 6.16
C PRO A 4 24.98 30.69 6.71
N SER A 5 24.07 31.67 6.76
CA SER A 5 22.68 31.46 7.20
C SER A 5 21.91 30.47 6.31
N ILE A 6 22.16 30.45 5.00
CA ILE A 6 21.52 29.51 4.06
C ILE A 6 21.97 28.08 4.39
N LEU A 7 23.26 27.91 4.74
CA LEU A 7 23.82 26.63 5.15
C LEU A 7 23.18 26.15 6.47
N THR A 8 23.05 27.05 7.46
CA THR A 8 22.41 26.72 8.75
C THR A 8 20.96 26.30 8.58
N THR A 9 20.16 27.04 7.79
CA THR A 9 18.75 26.69 7.53
C THR A 9 18.60 25.34 6.82
N ALA A 10 19.45 25.05 5.84
CA ALA A 10 19.44 23.76 5.14
C ALA A 10 19.77 22.58 6.09
N ILE A 11 20.73 22.75 7.00
CA ILE A 11 21.08 21.74 8.01
C ILE A 11 19.92 21.50 8.99
N CYS A 12 19.29 22.57 9.49
CA CYS A 12 18.13 22.43 10.38
C CYS A 12 16.96 21.68 9.71
N LEU A 13 16.73 21.90 8.41
CA LEU A 13 15.68 21.21 7.65
C LEU A 13 16.03 19.73 7.39
N ALA A 14 17.29 19.40 7.12
CA ALA A 14 17.73 18.01 6.95
C ALA A 14 17.62 17.19 8.26
N VAL A 15 17.98 17.80 9.41
CA VAL A 15 17.89 17.15 10.72
C VAL A 15 16.44 16.87 11.12
N SER A 16 15.50 17.79 10.86
CA SER A 16 14.09 17.58 11.21
C SER A 16 13.39 16.48 10.38
N ILE A 17 13.84 16.22 9.15
CA ILE A 17 13.36 15.10 8.32
C ILE A 17 13.91 13.74 8.80
N SER A 18 15.02 13.72 9.54
CA SER A 18 15.68 12.47 9.96
C SER A 18 14.91 11.68 11.04
N GLY A 19 14.00 12.32 11.77
CA GLY A 19 13.30 11.72 12.92
C GLY A 19 12.06 10.88 12.62
N VAL A 20 11.53 10.91 11.39
CA VAL A 20 10.23 10.28 11.06
C VAL A 20 10.33 8.83 10.54
N ALA A 21 11.53 8.34 10.23
CA ALA A 21 11.75 7.01 9.63
C ALA A 21 12.12 5.94 10.68
N GLN A 22 11.35 5.83 11.76
CA GLN A 22 11.63 4.90 12.84
C GLN A 22 10.93 3.54 12.59
N ALA A 23 11.70 2.49 12.29
CA ALA A 23 11.19 1.15 12.06
C ALA A 23 10.54 0.55 13.33
N GLN A 24 9.29 0.11 13.22
CA GLN A 24 8.49 -0.46 14.30
C GLN A 24 8.00 -1.87 13.94
N THR A 25 8.19 -2.82 14.85
CA THR A 25 7.68 -4.19 14.71
C THR A 25 6.20 -4.23 15.12
N LEU A 26 5.31 -4.42 14.15
CA LEU A 26 3.90 -4.71 14.43
C LEU A 26 3.74 -6.19 14.81
N ASN A 27 3.40 -6.46 16.07
CA ASN A 27 2.97 -7.79 16.52
C ASN A 27 1.44 -7.84 16.46
N TRP A 28 0.89 -8.79 15.71
CA TRP A 28 -0.55 -8.92 15.46
C TRP A 28 -0.99 -10.37 15.64
N ALA A 29 -2.20 -10.57 16.16
CA ALA A 29 -2.80 -11.88 16.39
C ALA A 29 -4.19 -11.98 15.75
N ARG A 30 -4.55 -13.20 15.35
CA ARG A 30 -5.84 -13.54 14.74
C ARG A 30 -6.45 -14.76 15.44
N ALA A 31 -7.76 -14.95 15.27
CA ALA A 31 -8.49 -16.07 15.86
C ALA A 31 -8.27 -17.42 15.14
N GLY A 32 -7.60 -17.40 13.99
CA GLY A 32 -7.24 -18.58 13.20
C GLY A 32 -6.12 -18.25 12.22
N ASP A 33 -5.37 -19.28 11.85
CA ASP A 33 -4.26 -19.21 10.90
C ASP A 33 -4.75 -19.13 9.44
N SER A 34 -3.87 -18.69 8.54
CA SER A 34 -4.15 -18.79 7.10
C SER A 34 -4.09 -20.25 6.67
N LEU A 35 -5.11 -20.71 5.93
CA LEU A 35 -5.17 -22.11 5.47
C LEU A 35 -4.15 -22.43 4.38
N THR A 36 -3.70 -21.40 3.66
CA THR A 36 -2.84 -21.50 2.47
C THR A 36 -2.20 -20.14 2.18
N LEU A 37 -1.21 -20.13 1.28
CA LEU A 37 -0.69 -18.91 0.64
C LEU A 37 -0.98 -18.88 -0.87
N ASP A 38 -1.65 -19.91 -1.42
CA ASP A 38 -2.17 -19.88 -2.80
C ASP A 38 -3.47 -19.05 -2.84
N PRO A 39 -3.49 -17.89 -3.53
CA PRO A 39 -4.67 -17.03 -3.60
C PRO A 39 -5.86 -17.66 -4.34
N HIS A 40 -5.67 -18.77 -5.06
CA HIS A 40 -6.73 -19.47 -5.78
C HIS A 40 -7.35 -20.64 -5.01
N ALA A 41 -6.77 -21.03 -3.88
CA ALA A 41 -7.14 -22.28 -3.21
C ALA A 41 -8.38 -22.19 -2.29
N GLN A 42 -8.60 -21.06 -1.59
CA GLN A 42 -9.63 -20.96 -0.53
C GLN A 42 -10.34 -19.60 -0.49
N ASN A 43 -11.63 -19.59 -0.17
CA ASN A 43 -12.43 -18.37 0.04
C ASN A 43 -12.71 -18.14 1.54
N GLU A 44 -11.72 -17.65 2.30
CA GLU A 44 -11.77 -17.56 3.76
C GLU A 44 -11.13 -16.24 4.27
N GLY A 45 -11.70 -15.61 5.31
CA GLY A 45 -11.41 -14.21 5.68
C GLY A 45 -9.98 -13.95 6.19
N PRO A 46 -9.55 -14.58 7.30
CA PRO A 46 -8.15 -14.65 7.73
C PRO A 46 -7.15 -14.89 6.58
N THR A 47 -7.41 -15.86 5.71
CA THR A 47 -6.57 -16.21 4.55
C THR A 47 -6.40 -15.03 3.59
N HIS A 48 -7.50 -14.39 3.17
CA HIS A 48 -7.43 -13.16 2.36
C HIS A 48 -6.68 -12.03 3.05
N THR A 49 -6.86 -11.89 4.38
CA THR A 49 -6.23 -10.78 5.12
C THR A 49 -4.72 -10.93 5.19
N LEU A 50 -4.21 -12.16 5.35
CA LEU A 50 -2.76 -12.42 5.24
C LEU A 50 -2.28 -12.30 3.79
N ALA A 51 -3.05 -12.79 2.83
CA ALA A 51 -2.70 -12.67 1.40
C ALA A 51 -2.49 -11.21 0.98
N HIS A 52 -3.31 -10.27 1.48
CA HIS A 52 -3.14 -8.82 1.25
C HIS A 52 -1.86 -8.20 1.86
N GLN A 53 -1.09 -8.93 2.68
CA GLN A 53 0.24 -8.50 3.16
C GLN A 53 1.38 -9.00 2.26
N ILE A 54 1.09 -9.88 1.30
CA ILE A 54 2.07 -10.60 0.46
C ILE A 54 1.83 -10.33 -1.03
N TYR A 55 0.57 -10.25 -1.45
CA TYR A 55 0.13 -10.10 -2.84
C TYR A 55 -0.67 -8.82 -3.02
N GLU A 56 -0.38 -8.11 -4.11
CA GLU A 56 -1.09 -6.89 -4.49
C GLU A 56 -2.07 -7.18 -5.65
N PRO A 57 -3.35 -6.75 -5.55
CA PRO A 57 -4.31 -6.86 -6.65
C PRO A 57 -4.11 -5.75 -7.70
N LEU A 58 -4.84 -5.83 -8.82
CA LEU A 58 -4.93 -4.70 -9.76
C LEU A 58 -5.59 -3.46 -9.13
N LEU A 59 -6.62 -3.68 -8.31
CA LEU A 59 -7.43 -2.64 -7.66
C LEU A 59 -7.64 -3.00 -6.19
N HIS A 60 -7.61 -2.01 -5.31
CA HIS A 60 -7.86 -2.19 -3.87
C HIS A 60 -9.18 -1.53 -3.44
N ARG A 61 -9.54 -1.67 -2.16
CA ARG A 61 -10.62 -0.89 -1.53
C ARG A 61 -10.09 -0.13 -0.31
N ASP A 62 -10.36 1.16 -0.25
CA ASP A 62 -10.00 1.96 0.93
C ASP A 62 -10.90 1.67 2.14
N MET A 63 -10.62 2.35 3.26
CA MET A 63 -11.40 2.22 4.50
C MET A 63 -12.84 2.75 4.39
N ALA A 64 -13.19 3.45 3.30
CA ALA A 64 -14.55 3.87 2.95
C ALA A 64 -15.20 2.94 1.89
N GLY A 65 -14.54 1.81 1.57
CA GLY A 65 -14.99 0.81 0.60
C GLY A 65 -14.88 1.23 -0.87
N GLN A 66 -14.29 2.39 -1.17
CA GLN A 66 -14.13 2.91 -2.52
C GLN A 66 -13.04 2.16 -3.26
N ILE A 67 -13.24 1.92 -4.55
CA ILE A 67 -12.22 1.27 -5.40
C ILE A 67 -11.08 2.25 -5.62
N THR A 68 -9.86 1.83 -5.29
CA THR A 68 -8.64 2.63 -5.39
C THR A 68 -7.57 1.94 -6.26
N PRO A 69 -6.63 2.71 -6.84
CA PRO A 69 -5.52 2.15 -7.60
C PRO A 69 -4.64 1.24 -6.73
N ALA A 70 -4.06 0.21 -7.35
CA ALA A 70 -3.00 -0.63 -6.78
C ALA A 70 -1.98 -0.91 -7.90
N LEU A 71 -1.78 -2.16 -8.34
CA LEU A 71 -0.94 -2.46 -9.51
C LEU A 71 -1.46 -1.79 -10.80
N ALA A 72 -2.77 -1.58 -10.94
CA ALA A 72 -3.35 -0.77 -12.00
C ALA A 72 -3.53 0.67 -11.52
N THR A 73 -2.84 1.61 -12.19
CA THR A 73 -2.90 3.05 -11.88
C THR A 73 -4.05 3.77 -12.58
N SER A 74 -4.61 3.17 -13.63
CA SER A 74 -5.81 3.60 -14.35
C SER A 74 -6.60 2.37 -14.77
N TRP A 75 -7.93 2.48 -14.83
CA TRP A 75 -8.80 1.45 -15.39
C TRP A 75 -10.08 2.07 -15.97
N ALA A 76 -10.55 1.53 -17.09
CA ALA A 76 -11.84 1.82 -17.68
C ALA A 76 -12.33 0.63 -18.52
N ALA A 77 -13.65 0.42 -18.55
CA ALA A 77 -14.26 -0.38 -19.61
C ALA A 77 -14.23 0.44 -20.93
N LEU A 78 -14.01 -0.22 -22.07
CA LEU A 78 -14.01 0.46 -23.36
C LEU A 78 -15.42 0.97 -23.72
N ALA A 79 -15.50 2.21 -24.21
CA ALA A 79 -16.78 2.86 -24.54
C ALA A 79 -17.54 2.17 -25.70
N ASP A 80 -16.82 1.54 -26.62
CA ASP A 80 -17.33 0.77 -27.75
C ASP A 80 -17.58 -0.72 -27.41
N ASN A 81 -16.96 -1.24 -26.35
CA ASN A 81 -17.15 -2.62 -25.90
C ASN A 81 -16.97 -2.76 -24.37
N PRO A 82 -18.06 -2.70 -23.57
CA PRO A 82 -17.98 -2.71 -22.11
C PRO A 82 -17.50 -4.05 -21.50
N ASN A 83 -17.31 -5.10 -22.30
CA ASN A 83 -16.70 -6.36 -21.85
C ASN A 83 -15.17 -6.33 -21.84
N VAL A 84 -14.55 -5.28 -22.40
CA VAL A 84 -13.08 -5.13 -22.47
C VAL A 84 -12.65 -4.02 -21.52
N TRP A 85 -11.66 -4.32 -20.69
CA TRP A 85 -11.07 -3.39 -19.71
C TRP A 85 -9.63 -3.06 -20.09
N ARG A 86 -9.20 -1.83 -19.79
CA ARG A 86 -7.82 -1.33 -19.88
C ARG A 86 -7.52 -0.40 -18.74
#